data_AF-A0A931FDM1-F1
#
_entry.id   AF-A0A931FDM1-F1
#
_cell.length_a   1.000
_cell.length_b   1.000
_cell.length_c   1.000
_cell.angle_alpha   90.00
_cell.angle_beta   90.00
_cell.angle_gamma   90.00
#
_symmetry.space_group_name_H-M   'P 1'
#
loop_
_entity.id
_entity.type
_entity.pdbx_description
1 polymer ?
#
loop_
_entity_poly.entity_id
_entity_poly.type
_entity_poly.pdbx_seq_one_letter_code
_entity_poly.pdbx_strand_id
1 'polypeptide(L)' 'MAEPTCVFSTDVDPDRARKVRNRILQRPDTVIAAGHFTDGVFGRVTPAGTAYTWTPIHPVPATG' A
#
# COMPACT_ATOMS: atom_id res chain seq x y z
N MET A 1 9.83 2.16 -5.09
CA MET A 1 9.00 3.33 -5.44
C MET A 1 7.83 2.82 -6.27
N ALA A 2 6.59 2.97 -5.79
CA ALA A 2 5.40 2.55 -6.54
C ALA A 2 4.79 3.73 -7.30
N GLU A 3 4.65 3.60 -8.62
CA GLU A 3 3.97 4.55 -9.50
C GLU A 3 2.44 4.34 -9.39
N PRO A 4 1.67 5.28 -8.82
CA PRO A 4 0.25 5.08 -8.52
C PRO A 4 -0.64 5.00 -9.79
N THR A 5 -0.13 5.47 -10.92
CA THR A 5 -0.82 5.41 -12.23
C THR A 5 -0.73 4.05 -12.90
N CYS A 6 0.23 3.20 -12.48
CA CYS A 6 0.44 1.85 -13.01
C CYS A 6 -0.78 0.96 -12.75
N VAL A 7 -1.29 0.28 -13.76
CA VAL A 7 -2.40 -0.67 -13.66
C VAL A 7 -1.86 -2.08 -13.85
N PHE A 8 -2.38 -3.03 -13.08
CA PHE A 8 -1.95 -4.42 -13.21
C PHE A 8 -2.63 -5.04 -14.42
N SER A 9 -1.91 -5.89 -15.16
CA SER A 9 -2.46 -6.56 -16.36
C SER A 9 -3.66 -7.45 -16.07
N THR A 10 -3.86 -7.80 -14.79
CA THR A 10 -4.97 -8.59 -14.27
C THR A 10 -6.11 -7.75 -13.68
N ASP A 11 -6.02 -6.42 -13.71
CA ASP A 11 -7.14 -5.55 -13.34
C ASP A 11 -8.26 -5.70 -14.39
N VAL A 12 -9.40 -6.27 -13.97
CA VAL A 12 -10.58 -6.44 -14.86
C VAL A 12 -11.14 -5.09 -15.33
N ASP A 13 -11.05 -4.06 -14.49
CA ASP A 13 -11.38 -2.67 -14.80
C ASP A 13 -10.23 -1.76 -14.31
N PRO A 14 -9.27 -1.43 -15.21
CA PRO A 14 -8.08 -0.66 -14.85
C PRO A 14 -8.40 0.75 -14.33
N ASP A 15 -9.46 1.39 -14.83
CA ASP A 15 -9.83 2.74 -14.42
C ASP A 15 -10.44 2.74 -13.02
N ARG A 16 -11.29 1.75 -12.72
CA ARG A 16 -11.80 1.55 -11.36
C ARG A 16 -10.68 1.18 -10.40
N ALA A 17 -9.74 0.32 -10.79
CA ALA A 17 -8.57 -0.02 -9.98
C ALA A 17 -7.74 1.22 -9.63
N ARG A 18 -7.48 2.11 -10.60
CA ARG A 18 -6.77 3.37 -10.37
C ARG A 18 -7.51 4.29 -9.39
N LYS A 19 -8.83 4.43 -9.52
CA LYS A 19 -9.65 5.25 -8.60
C LYS A 19 -9.60 4.73 -7.17
N VAL A 20 -9.73 3.41 -6.99
CA VAL A 20 -9.67 2.77 -5.66
C VAL A 20 -8.27 2.93 -5.06
N ARG A 21 -7.22 2.70 -5.84
CA ARG A 21 -5.82 2.89 -5.40
C ARG A 21 -5.59 4.31 -4.89
N ASN A 22 -5.95 5.33 -5.68
CA ASN A 22 -5.80 6.73 -5.27
C ASN A 22 -6.56 7.04 -3.97
N ARG A 23 -7.76 6.50 -3.79
CA ARG A 23 -8.53 6.67 -2.54
C ARG A 23 -7.84 6.06 -1.33
N ILE A 24 -7.20 4.89 -1.48
CA ILE A 24 -6.45 4.25 -0.38
C ILE A 24 -5.19 5.06 -0.05
N LEU A 25 -4.47 5.53 -1.06
CA LEU A 25 -3.24 6.31 -0.90
C LEU A 25 -3.45 7.66 -0.18
N GLN A 26 -4.68 8.20 -0.19
CA GLN A 26 -5.06 9.41 0.55
C GLN A 26 -5.30 9.17 2.05
N ARG A 27 -4.99 7.98 2.58
CA ARG A 27 -5.26 7.59 3.97
C ARG A 27 -3.99 7.10 4.68
N PRO A 28 -2.96 7.96 4.84
CA PRO A 28 -1.63 7.54 5.29
C PRO A 28 -1.60 6.90 6.69
N ASP A 29 -2.57 7.25 7.56
CA ASP A 29 -2.64 6.72 8.92
C ASP A 29 -3.29 5.34 9.01
N THR A 30 -3.93 4.88 7.93
CA THR A 30 -4.66 3.60 7.90
C THR A 30 -3.69 2.43 7.83
N VAL A 31 -3.86 1.47 8.75
CA VAL A 31 -3.20 0.16 8.64
C VAL A 31 -3.90 -0.66 7.57
N ILE A 32 -3.12 -1.17 6.62
CA ILE A 32 -3.57 -1.99 5.51
C ILE A 32 -3.07 -3.41 5.74
N ALA A 33 -3.93 -4.41 5.51
CA ALA A 33 -3.53 -5.79 5.32
C ALA A 33 -3.46 -6.06 3.82
N ALA A 34 -2.27 -6.31 3.28
CA ALA A 34 -2.04 -6.43 1.84
C ALA A 34 -1.40 -7.78 1.46
N GLY A 35 -2.03 -8.51 0.54
CA GLY A 35 -1.62 -9.88 0.18
C GLY A 35 -0.40 -10.00 -0.72
N HIS A 36 0.03 -8.92 -1.38
CA HIS A 36 1.14 -8.93 -2.35
C HIS A 36 2.26 -7.95 -2.02
N PHE A 37 2.28 -7.42 -0.80
CA PHE A 37 3.35 -6.55 -0.33
C PHE A 37 4.47 -7.38 0.29
N THR A 38 5.72 -6.94 0.08
CA THR A 38 6.90 -7.60 0.68
C THR A 38 7.08 -7.19 2.13
N ASP A 39 7.86 -7.97 2.88
CA ASP A 39 8.38 -7.64 4.21
C ASP A 39 7.32 -7.47 5.33
N GLY A 40 6.06 -7.81 5.06
CA GLY A 40 4.99 -7.89 6.06
C GLY A 40 3.61 -7.69 5.45
N VAL A 41 2.61 -8.44 5.95
CA VAL A 41 1.20 -8.32 5.49
C VAL A 41 0.56 -7.03 5.98
N PHE A 42 0.90 -6.59 7.19
CA PHE A 42 0.37 -5.38 7.80
C PHE A 42 1.36 -4.23 7.68
N GLY A 43 0.86 -3.05 7.38
CA GLY A 43 1.70 -1.87 7.22
C GLY A 43 0.89 -0.63 6.88
N ARG A 44 1.61 0.45 6.57
CA ARG A 44 1.03 1.72 6.10
C ARG A 44 1.64 2.11 4.78
N VAL A 45 0.88 2.84 3.96
CA VAL A 45 1.40 3.46 2.75
C VAL A 45 1.45 4.97 2.99
N THR A 46 2.63 5.57 2.86
CA THR A 46 2.86 7.00 3.10
C THR A 46 3.40 7.70 1.85
N PRO A 47 3.10 9.00 1.65
CA PRO A 47 3.70 9.79 0.58
C PRO A 47 5.23 9.89 0.71
N ALA A 48 5.93 9.76 -0.41
CA ALA A 48 7.38 9.90 -0.52
C ALA A 48 7.73 10.65 -1.80
N GLY A 49 7.73 11.99 -1.73
CA GLY A 49 7.90 12.85 -2.90
C GLY A 49 6.73 12.71 -3.88
N THR A 50 7.01 12.35 -5.12
CA THR A 50 6.00 12.10 -6.17
C THR A 50 5.44 10.66 -6.13
N ALA A 51 5.93 9.82 -5.23
CA ALA A 51 5.54 8.42 -5.13
C ALA A 51 5.04 8.07 -3.71
N TYR A 52 4.88 6.76 -3.47
CA TYR A 52 4.47 6.21 -2.18
C TYR A 52 5.41 5.10 -1.73
N THR A 53 5.54 4.97 -0.41
CA THR A 53 6.35 3.96 0.27
C THR A 53 5.47 3.08 1.15
N TRP A 54 5.73 1.78 1.13
CA TRP A 54 5.19 0.84 2.11
C TRP A 54 6.09 0.78 3.34
N THR A 55 5.48 0.89 4.52
CA THR A 55 6.16 0.68 5.80
C THR A 55 5.48 -0.47 6.53
N PRO A 56 6.10 -1.67 6.56
CA PRO A 56 5.60 -2.80 7.32
C PRO A 56 5.50 -2.47 8.80
N ILE A 57 4.46 -2.99 9.45
CA ILE A 57 4.34 -3.00 10.91
C ILE A 57 4.84 -4.36 11.37
N HIS A 58 5.97 -4.35 12.07
CA HIS A 58 6.47 -5.55 12.72
C HIS A 58 5.88 -5.66 14.13
N PRO A 59 5.53 -6.88 14.58
CA PRO A 59 5.22 -7.09 15.99
C PRO A 59 6.43 -6.65 16.82
N VAL A 60 6.20 -5.88 17.88
CA VAL A 60 7.23 -5.69 18.90
C VAL A 60 7.43 -7.06 19.57
N PRO A 61 8.67 -7.59 19.66
CA PRO A 61 8.91 -8.82 20.38
C PRO A 61 8.35 -8.68 21.80
N ALA A 62 7.56 -9.66 22.25
CA ALA A 62 7.16 -9.71 23.64
C ALA A 62 8.43 -9.85 24.48
N THR A 63 8.82 -8.79 25.19
CA THR A 63 9.81 -8.90 26.26
C THR A 63 9.17 -9.72 27.37
N GLY A 64 9.59 -10.98 27.48
CA GLY A 64 9.33 -11.84 28.64
C GLY A 64 10.31 -11.57 29.77
#